data_AF-A0A371KSU9-F1
#
_entry.id   AF-A0A371KSU9-F1
#
_cell.length_a   1.000
_cell.length_b   1.000
_cell.length_c   1.000
_cell.angle_alpha   90.00
_cell.angle_beta   90.00
_cell.angle_gamma   90.00
#
_symmetry.space_group_name_H-M   'P 1'
#
loop_
_entity.id
_entity.type
_entity.pdbx_description
1 polymer ?
#
loop_
_entity_poly.entity_id
_entity_poly.type
_entity_poly.pdbx_seq_one_letter_code
_entity_poly.pdbx_strand_id
1 'polypeptide(L)'
;MTNSDLAAVVAAVRERIDPDEAERRALADAAAALESRVYDALADLPVDADALQVGSTARGTWLSGDRDIDLFVRFPADLDREELEAYGLEVGHAVLPDGHEEYAEHPYVKGDYDGFDVDLVPCYDVPSASDIRSAVDRTPFHNAYLTERLDDDLAADVRVFKRFLKGIDAYGSDLRTEGFSGYLAELLVVGHGGFEPLLRAAADWSPQVEFDPEDHGTRSFSDPLVVIDPTDSERNVAAVCSAENVARLQHYARDLLSDPRESLFFRPDPRALDADGVRDHLDRRGTTAVAVVFDCPDLVDDQLYPQLRKSLTGVADGLDRRGFDVFRRATFADTDGEGQGEAVLFAELSVAERPAVERHEGPPVHVRQHAEGFYGAYEDGDDHYGPFLDGDRYVVEREREFTTATGFLESDALFDVALGKHVESTLREDGYDVLVGGDVAALAGAFGAELGRYFAPRP
;
A
#
# COMPACT_ATOMS: atom_id res chain seq x y z
N MET A 1 -9.47 21.00 -27.18
CA MET A 1 -8.04 20.67 -27.14
C MET A 1 -7.75 19.62 -28.20
N THR A 2 -6.61 19.72 -28.87
CA THR A 2 -6.18 18.78 -29.92
C THR A 2 -5.18 17.79 -29.35
N ASN A 3 -5.07 16.61 -29.97
CA ASN A 3 -4.08 15.57 -29.62
C ASN A 3 -2.63 16.13 -29.53
N SER A 4 -2.34 17.25 -30.22
CA SER A 4 -1.10 18.01 -30.12
C SER A 4 -0.71 18.50 -28.72
N ASP A 5 -1.70 18.81 -27.86
CA ASP A 5 -1.45 19.47 -26.59
C ASP A 5 -0.90 18.46 -25.56
N LEU A 6 -1.44 17.25 -25.55
CA LEU A 6 -0.94 16.15 -24.72
C LEU A 6 0.46 15.72 -25.16
N ALA A 7 0.68 15.56 -26.47
CA ALA A 7 1.99 15.18 -26.99
C ALA A 7 3.09 16.19 -26.60
N ALA A 8 2.78 17.49 -26.61
CA ALA A 8 3.72 18.52 -26.19
C ALA A 8 4.06 18.43 -24.68
N VAL A 9 3.05 18.19 -23.83
CA VAL A 9 3.27 18.00 -22.38
C VAL A 9 4.09 16.74 -22.12
N VAL A 10 3.76 15.63 -22.78
CA VAL A 10 4.50 14.37 -22.66
C VAL A 10 5.96 14.56 -23.07
N ALA A 11 6.23 15.28 -24.18
CA ALA A 11 7.60 15.59 -24.59
C ALA A 11 8.36 16.39 -23.52
N ALA A 12 7.75 17.43 -22.95
CA ALA A 12 8.37 18.22 -21.87
C ALA A 12 8.60 17.40 -20.59
N VAL A 13 7.69 16.49 -20.24
CA VAL A 13 7.89 15.55 -19.12
C VAL A 13 9.08 14.64 -19.40
N ARG A 14 9.19 14.09 -20.62
CA ARG A 14 10.27 13.19 -21.03
C ARG A 14 11.67 13.80 -20.89
N GLU A 15 11.81 15.10 -21.18
CA GLU A 15 13.08 15.83 -20.97
C GLU A 15 13.59 15.76 -19.52
N ARG A 16 12.71 15.45 -18.56
CA ARG A 16 13.02 15.40 -17.12
C ARG A 16 13.09 13.98 -16.55
N ILE A 17 12.59 12.97 -17.27
CA ILE A 17 12.44 11.61 -16.74
C ILE A 17 13.14 10.54 -17.57
N ASP A 18 13.47 10.81 -18.83
CA ASP A 18 14.22 9.86 -19.65
C ASP A 18 15.69 9.91 -19.20
N PRO A 19 16.29 8.76 -18.83
CA PRO A 19 17.72 8.71 -18.51
C PRO A 19 18.57 9.18 -19.69
N ASP A 20 19.57 10.01 -19.40
CA ASP A 20 20.48 10.52 -20.42
C ASP A 20 21.50 9.45 -20.87
N GLU A 21 22.30 9.76 -21.90
CA GLU A 21 23.29 8.82 -22.43
C GLU A 21 24.40 8.48 -21.42
N ALA A 22 24.73 9.40 -20.51
CA ALA A 22 25.75 9.17 -19.49
C ALA A 22 25.21 8.23 -18.39
N GLU A 23 23.98 8.46 -17.94
CA GLU A 23 23.27 7.59 -17.00
C GLU A 23 23.12 6.17 -17.56
N ARG A 24 22.70 6.02 -18.82
CA ARG A 24 22.59 4.70 -19.47
C ARG A 24 23.92 3.98 -19.58
N ARG A 25 25.00 4.71 -19.88
CA ARG A 25 26.35 4.13 -19.96
C ARG A 25 26.84 3.69 -18.59
N ALA A 26 26.67 4.53 -17.55
CA ALA A 26 27.06 4.20 -16.19
C ALA A 26 26.33 2.93 -15.68
N LEU A 27 25.03 2.84 -15.92
CA LEU A 27 24.24 1.65 -15.60
C LEU A 27 24.75 0.40 -16.35
N ALA A 28 25.01 0.51 -17.65
CA ALA A 28 25.50 -0.62 -18.45
C ALA A 28 26.90 -1.07 -18.00
N ASP A 29 27.80 -0.13 -17.68
CA ASP A 29 29.14 -0.44 -17.18
C ASP A 29 29.07 -1.11 -15.79
N ALA A 30 28.20 -0.63 -14.90
CA ALA A 30 27.97 -1.21 -13.58
C ALA A 30 27.37 -2.62 -13.67
N ALA A 31 26.32 -2.81 -14.47
CA ALA A 31 25.68 -4.11 -14.67
C ALA A 31 26.67 -5.14 -15.25
N ALA A 32 27.47 -4.76 -16.25
CA ALA A 32 28.48 -5.65 -16.83
C ALA A 32 29.59 -6.02 -15.83
N ALA A 33 30.00 -5.07 -14.97
CA ALA A 33 30.97 -5.34 -13.92
C ALA A 33 30.42 -6.31 -12.86
N LEU A 34 29.16 -6.12 -12.43
CA LEU A 34 28.48 -7.00 -11.48
C LEU A 34 28.28 -8.41 -12.06
N GLU A 35 27.83 -8.51 -13.31
CA GLU A 35 27.67 -9.78 -14.02
C GLU A 35 29.01 -10.54 -14.10
N SER A 36 30.11 -9.85 -14.43
CA SER A 36 31.45 -10.45 -14.41
C SER A 36 31.84 -10.99 -13.04
N ARG A 37 31.53 -10.26 -11.95
CA ARG A 37 31.80 -10.71 -10.58
C ARG A 37 30.96 -11.92 -10.19
N VAL A 38 29.70 -11.98 -10.64
CA VAL A 38 28.85 -13.16 -10.43
C VAL A 38 29.47 -14.38 -11.10
N TYR A 39 29.88 -14.27 -12.37
CA TYR A 39 30.53 -15.40 -13.05
C TYR A 39 31.86 -15.83 -12.41
N ASP A 40 32.65 -14.88 -11.90
CA ASP A 40 33.86 -15.20 -11.15
C ASP A 40 33.53 -15.98 -9.85
N ALA A 41 32.50 -15.57 -9.11
CA ALA A 41 32.07 -16.26 -7.90
C ALA A 41 31.45 -17.65 -8.18
N LEU A 42 30.68 -17.78 -9.27
CA LEU A 42 30.09 -19.04 -9.69
C LEU A 42 31.13 -20.08 -10.11
N ALA A 43 32.29 -19.66 -10.61
CA ALA A 43 33.36 -20.56 -11.05
C ALA A 43 33.93 -21.45 -9.94
N ASP A 44 33.79 -21.03 -8.68
CA ASP A 44 34.24 -21.78 -7.51
C ASP A 44 33.17 -22.74 -6.95
N LEU A 45 31.93 -22.68 -7.46
CA LEU A 45 30.82 -23.51 -7.01
C LEU A 45 30.64 -24.78 -7.87
N PRO A 46 30.17 -25.91 -7.28
CA PRO A 46 29.97 -27.16 -7.99
C PRO A 46 28.64 -27.23 -8.76
N VAL A 47 28.16 -26.11 -9.30
CA VAL A 47 26.85 -25.98 -9.97
C VAL A 47 26.98 -25.21 -11.30
N ASP A 48 26.09 -25.51 -12.24
CA ASP A 48 25.98 -24.79 -13.51
C ASP A 48 24.90 -23.70 -13.37
N ALA A 49 25.32 -22.46 -13.16
CA ALA A 49 24.44 -21.33 -12.91
C ALA A 49 24.85 -20.13 -13.78
N ASP A 50 23.93 -19.20 -13.98
CA ASP A 50 24.19 -17.97 -14.72
C ASP A 50 23.54 -16.74 -14.08
N ALA A 51 23.87 -15.57 -14.62
CA ALA A 51 23.31 -14.30 -14.21
C ALA A 51 22.33 -13.77 -15.27
N LEU A 52 21.25 -13.15 -14.82
CA LEU A 52 20.28 -12.49 -15.68
C LEU A 52 19.91 -11.13 -15.07
N GLN A 53 20.22 -10.05 -15.78
CA GLN A 53 19.70 -8.74 -15.41
C GLN A 53 18.20 -8.68 -15.76
N VAL A 54 17.39 -8.30 -14.77
CA VAL A 54 15.93 -8.17 -14.92
C VAL A 54 15.50 -6.76 -14.51
N GLY A 55 14.22 -6.58 -14.19
CA GLY A 55 13.73 -5.31 -13.70
C GLY A 55 13.65 -4.20 -14.76
N SER A 56 13.33 -3.00 -14.29
CA SER A 56 13.06 -1.86 -15.18
C SER A 56 14.31 -1.35 -15.90
N THR A 57 15.50 -1.57 -15.33
CA THR A 57 16.78 -1.21 -15.93
C THR A 57 17.13 -2.09 -17.12
N ALA A 58 16.93 -3.41 -17.03
CA ALA A 58 17.12 -4.33 -18.17
C ALA A 58 16.17 -4.01 -19.34
N ARG A 59 14.94 -3.57 -19.04
CA ARG A 59 13.91 -3.29 -20.05
C ARG A 59 13.90 -1.84 -20.55
N GLY A 60 14.80 -1.00 -20.05
CA GLY A 60 14.86 0.41 -20.40
C GLY A 60 13.64 1.23 -19.95
N THR A 61 12.86 0.77 -18.97
CA THR A 61 11.63 1.42 -18.48
C THR A 61 11.81 2.16 -17.15
N TRP A 62 13.03 2.38 -16.71
CA TRP A 62 13.42 3.09 -15.48
C TRP A 62 13.42 4.61 -15.67
N LEU A 63 13.09 5.38 -14.62
CA LEU A 63 13.11 6.85 -14.66
C LEU A 63 14.53 7.36 -14.37
N SER A 64 14.93 8.48 -14.97
CA SER A 64 16.19 9.17 -14.62
C SER A 64 16.29 9.39 -13.11
N GLY A 65 17.45 9.09 -12.56
CA GLY A 65 17.69 9.08 -11.11
C GLY A 65 17.22 7.82 -10.36
N ASP A 66 16.44 6.91 -10.95
CA ASP A 66 16.25 5.57 -10.39
C ASP A 66 17.58 4.81 -10.55
N ARG A 67 18.10 4.21 -9.47
CA ARG A 67 19.44 3.63 -9.45
C ARG A 67 19.46 2.16 -9.05
N ASP A 68 18.43 1.43 -9.45
CA ASP A 68 18.23 0.03 -9.05
C ASP A 68 18.74 -0.97 -10.12
N ILE A 69 19.60 -1.90 -9.72
CA ILE A 69 20.06 -3.02 -10.55
C ILE A 69 19.56 -4.33 -9.94
N ASP A 70 18.59 -4.95 -10.60
CA ASP A 70 18.11 -6.29 -10.26
C ASP A 70 18.90 -7.35 -11.03
N LEU A 71 19.75 -8.12 -10.34
CA LEU A 71 20.55 -9.20 -10.93
C LEU A 71 20.16 -10.55 -10.33
N PHE A 72 19.56 -11.40 -11.17
CA PHE A 72 19.10 -12.73 -10.76
C PHE A 72 20.16 -13.77 -11.05
N VAL A 73 20.50 -14.58 -10.05
CA VAL A 73 21.43 -15.71 -10.20
C VAL A 73 20.60 -16.98 -10.33
N ARG A 74 20.61 -17.58 -11.52
CA ARG A 74 19.75 -18.73 -11.86
C ARG A 74 20.50 -20.04 -11.63
N PHE A 75 20.02 -20.82 -10.68
CA PHE A 75 20.59 -22.12 -10.31
C PHE A 75 19.80 -23.29 -10.90
N PRO A 76 20.40 -24.48 -11.05
CA PRO A 76 19.71 -25.66 -11.56
C PRO A 76 18.44 -25.99 -10.75
N ALA A 77 17.37 -26.34 -11.47
CA ALA A 77 16.11 -26.69 -10.82
C ALA A 77 16.20 -27.93 -9.91
N ASP A 78 17.18 -28.82 -10.04
CA ASP A 78 17.31 -29.98 -9.16
C ASP A 78 18.04 -29.70 -7.82
N LEU A 79 18.59 -28.50 -7.66
CA LEU A 79 19.20 -28.03 -6.42
C LEU A 79 18.15 -27.97 -5.29
N ASP A 80 18.54 -28.37 -4.08
CA ASP A 80 17.65 -28.19 -2.92
C ASP A 80 17.57 -26.72 -2.49
N ARG A 81 16.61 -26.40 -1.61
CA ARG A 81 16.34 -25.01 -1.24
C ARG A 81 17.45 -24.47 -0.33
N GLU A 82 17.93 -25.29 0.60
CA GLU A 82 19.00 -24.93 1.51
C GLU A 82 20.31 -24.63 0.76
N GLU A 83 20.62 -25.39 -0.30
CA GLU A 83 21.75 -25.17 -1.20
C GLU A 83 21.56 -23.91 -2.06
N LEU A 84 20.35 -23.65 -2.57
CA LEU A 84 20.03 -22.41 -3.30
C LEU A 84 20.30 -21.18 -2.43
N GLU A 85 19.82 -21.20 -1.17
CA GLU A 85 20.01 -20.11 -0.21
C GLU A 85 21.50 -19.95 0.12
N ALA A 86 22.21 -21.05 0.41
CA ALA A 86 23.62 -21.00 0.74
C ALA A 86 24.48 -20.47 -0.42
N TYR A 87 24.32 -21.00 -1.63
CA TYR A 87 25.07 -20.57 -2.80
C TYR A 87 24.68 -19.16 -3.25
N GLY A 88 23.40 -18.82 -3.18
CA GLY A 88 22.90 -17.48 -3.47
C GLY A 88 23.54 -16.42 -2.57
N LEU A 89 23.58 -16.67 -1.26
CA LEU A 89 24.23 -15.77 -0.30
C LEU A 89 25.76 -15.75 -0.48
N GLU A 90 26.39 -16.89 -0.75
CA GLU A 90 27.83 -16.96 -1.02
C GLU A 90 28.23 -16.08 -2.22
N VAL A 91 27.50 -16.21 -3.34
CA VAL A 91 27.68 -15.36 -4.52
C VAL A 91 27.38 -13.90 -4.19
N GLY A 92 26.26 -13.64 -3.49
CA GLY A 92 25.84 -12.29 -3.11
C GLY A 92 26.93 -11.53 -2.33
N HIS A 93 27.46 -12.15 -1.28
CA HIS A 93 28.54 -11.58 -0.44
C HIS A 93 29.88 -11.49 -1.18
N ALA A 94 30.15 -12.36 -2.16
CA ALA A 94 31.34 -12.25 -2.98
C ALA A 94 31.27 -11.04 -3.94
N VAL A 95 30.10 -10.75 -4.49
CA VAL A 95 29.87 -9.66 -5.44
C VAL A 95 29.73 -8.31 -4.74
N LEU A 96 29.03 -8.30 -3.60
CA LEU A 96 28.76 -7.14 -2.74
C LEU A 96 29.30 -7.40 -1.31
N PRO A 97 30.61 -7.23 -1.05
CA PRO A 97 31.21 -7.56 0.25
C PRO A 97 30.69 -6.74 1.44
N ASP A 98 30.21 -5.53 1.17
CA ASP A 98 29.59 -4.63 2.16
C ASP A 98 28.06 -4.71 2.15
N GLY A 99 27.49 -5.63 1.37
CA GLY A 99 26.05 -5.86 1.29
C GLY A 99 25.49 -6.51 2.54
N HIS A 100 24.18 -6.37 2.73
CA HIS A 100 23.42 -7.02 3.80
C HIS A 100 22.38 -7.98 3.24
N GLU A 101 21.96 -8.93 4.07
CA GLU A 101 20.94 -9.89 3.70
C GLU A 101 19.55 -9.29 3.92
N GLU A 102 18.71 -9.37 2.91
CA GLU A 102 17.28 -9.08 2.99
C GLU A 102 16.47 -10.36 2.72
N TYR A 103 15.18 -10.34 3.06
CA TYR A 103 14.32 -11.50 2.95
C TYR A 103 13.03 -11.18 2.22
N ALA A 104 12.76 -11.93 1.15
CA ALA A 104 11.47 -11.96 0.45
C ALA A 104 10.83 -13.35 0.59
N GLU A 105 10.93 -14.20 -0.45
CA GLU A 105 10.55 -15.61 -0.36
C GLU A 105 11.69 -16.46 0.24
N HIS A 106 12.92 -16.08 -0.07
CA HIS A 106 14.17 -16.60 0.50
C HIS A 106 15.19 -15.45 0.60
N PRO A 107 16.29 -15.63 1.36
CA PRO A 107 17.30 -14.60 1.53
C PRO A 107 17.94 -14.17 0.19
N TYR A 108 18.25 -12.88 0.07
CA TYR A 108 19.03 -12.31 -1.03
C TYR A 108 19.99 -11.25 -0.47
N VAL A 109 20.99 -10.86 -1.26
CA VAL A 109 21.96 -9.84 -0.85
C VAL A 109 21.63 -8.52 -1.53
N LYS A 110 21.53 -7.47 -0.73
CA LYS A 110 21.37 -6.09 -1.19
C LYS A 110 22.59 -5.27 -0.85
N GLY A 111 22.98 -4.35 -1.72
CA GLY A 111 24.09 -3.44 -1.44
C GLY A 111 24.19 -2.30 -2.44
N ASP A 112 25.26 -1.51 -2.33
CA ASP A 112 25.59 -0.44 -3.28
C ASP A 112 26.76 -0.85 -4.17
N TYR A 113 26.70 -0.48 -5.44
CA TYR A 113 27.81 -0.56 -6.37
C TYR A 113 27.90 0.64 -7.30
N ASP A 114 29.00 1.40 -7.22
CA ASP A 114 29.22 2.62 -7.99
C ASP A 114 28.05 3.63 -7.90
N GLY A 115 27.37 3.67 -6.75
CA GLY A 115 26.24 4.55 -6.50
C GLY A 115 24.90 4.02 -7.03
N PHE A 116 24.82 2.74 -7.40
CA PHE A 116 23.59 2.01 -7.71
C PHE A 116 23.21 1.07 -6.56
N ASP A 117 21.95 1.06 -6.19
CA ASP A 117 21.37 0.04 -5.32
C ASP A 117 21.24 -1.26 -6.12
N VAL A 118 21.76 -2.36 -5.59
CA VAL A 118 21.85 -3.65 -6.28
C VAL A 118 21.17 -4.72 -5.45
N ASP A 119 20.24 -5.45 -6.06
CA ASP A 119 19.61 -6.64 -5.51
C ASP A 119 20.13 -7.90 -6.24
N LEU A 120 20.82 -8.78 -5.51
CA LEU A 120 21.33 -10.07 -5.99
C LEU A 120 20.44 -11.19 -5.52
N VAL A 121 19.53 -11.63 -6.39
CA VAL A 121 18.45 -12.55 -6.03
C VAL A 121 18.73 -13.95 -6.60
N PRO A 122 18.94 -14.98 -5.77
CA PRO A 122 19.02 -16.35 -6.27
C PRO A 122 17.63 -16.83 -6.73
N CYS A 123 17.56 -17.65 -7.77
CA CYS A 123 16.31 -18.28 -8.20
C CYS A 123 16.58 -19.58 -8.97
N TYR A 124 15.55 -20.36 -9.24
CA TYR A 124 15.67 -21.56 -10.05
C TYR A 124 15.55 -21.27 -11.55
N ASP A 125 16.47 -21.83 -12.34
CA ASP A 125 16.35 -21.92 -13.79
C ASP A 125 15.39 -23.06 -14.16
N VAL A 126 14.11 -22.73 -14.25
CA VAL A 126 13.06 -23.69 -14.60
C VAL A 126 12.70 -23.59 -16.09
N PRO A 127 12.28 -24.70 -16.74
CA PRO A 127 12.01 -24.67 -18.19
C PRO A 127 10.77 -23.86 -18.60
N SER A 128 9.80 -23.71 -17.70
CA SER A 128 8.56 -22.98 -17.96
C SER A 128 8.02 -22.29 -16.72
N ALA A 129 7.20 -21.25 -16.91
CA ALA A 129 6.59 -20.51 -15.81
C ALA A 129 5.64 -21.37 -14.96
N SER A 130 5.12 -22.49 -15.48
CA SER A 130 4.35 -23.46 -14.68
C SER A 130 5.20 -24.35 -13.78
N ASP A 131 6.51 -24.36 -13.95
CA ASP A 131 7.47 -25.17 -13.17
C ASP A 131 8.12 -24.38 -12.02
N ILE A 132 7.72 -23.11 -11.80
CA ILE A 132 8.27 -22.27 -10.72
C ILE A 132 8.10 -22.93 -9.35
N ARG A 133 9.09 -22.75 -8.48
CA ARG A 133 9.09 -23.29 -7.12
C ARG A 133 8.86 -22.21 -6.08
N SER A 134 9.19 -20.98 -6.43
CA SER A 134 9.10 -19.79 -5.62
C SER A 134 8.48 -18.64 -6.42
N ALA A 135 8.04 -17.59 -5.73
CA ALA A 135 7.50 -16.41 -6.40
C ALA A 135 8.55 -15.68 -7.26
N VAL A 136 9.84 -15.73 -6.86
CA VAL A 136 10.93 -15.02 -7.55
C VAL A 136 11.36 -15.72 -8.83
N ASP A 137 11.17 -17.04 -8.96
CA ASP A 137 11.45 -17.78 -10.20
C ASP A 137 10.57 -17.31 -11.38
N ARG A 138 9.50 -16.56 -11.09
CA ARG A 138 8.62 -15.96 -12.11
C ARG A 138 9.27 -14.74 -12.79
N THR A 139 10.13 -14.01 -12.10
CA THR A 139 10.70 -12.74 -12.58
C THR A 139 11.47 -12.87 -13.90
N PRO A 140 12.30 -13.93 -14.12
CA PRO A 140 12.91 -14.17 -15.43
C PRO A 140 11.89 -14.29 -16.57
N PHE A 141 10.75 -14.94 -16.35
CA PHE A 141 9.70 -15.07 -17.37
C PHE A 141 8.98 -13.74 -17.63
N HIS A 142 8.73 -12.94 -16.59
CA HIS A 142 8.21 -11.57 -16.75
C HIS A 142 9.15 -10.72 -17.60
N ASN A 143 10.45 -10.82 -17.34
CA ASN A 143 11.47 -10.09 -18.08
C ASN A 143 11.49 -10.52 -19.56
N ALA A 144 11.49 -11.83 -19.83
CA ALA A 144 11.45 -12.36 -21.19
C ALA A 144 10.19 -11.91 -21.94
N TYR A 145 9.02 -12.05 -21.32
CA TYR A 145 7.72 -11.69 -21.91
C TYR A 145 7.67 -10.24 -22.38
N LEU A 146 8.12 -9.31 -21.54
CA LEU A 146 8.10 -7.89 -21.82
C LEU A 146 9.23 -7.46 -22.77
N THR A 147 10.41 -8.06 -22.68
CA THR A 147 11.54 -7.72 -23.57
C THR A 147 11.21 -7.98 -25.04
N GLU A 148 10.42 -9.02 -25.32
CA GLU A 148 9.96 -9.32 -26.69
C GLU A 148 8.93 -8.32 -27.24
N ARG A 149 8.28 -7.54 -26.36
CA ARG A 149 7.13 -6.68 -26.69
C ARG A 149 7.40 -5.19 -26.51
N LEU A 150 8.42 -4.81 -25.74
CA LEU A 150 8.83 -3.43 -25.54
C LEU A 150 9.79 -3.01 -26.65
N ASP A 151 9.41 -1.97 -27.39
CA ASP A 151 10.33 -1.17 -28.19
C ASP A 151 10.68 0.14 -27.46
N ASP A 152 11.56 0.95 -28.06
CA ASP A 152 12.02 2.21 -27.45
C ASP A 152 10.87 3.21 -27.20
N ASP A 153 9.84 3.18 -28.06
CA ASP A 153 8.68 4.07 -27.96
C ASP A 153 7.76 3.64 -26.81
N LEU A 154 7.44 2.34 -26.71
CA LEU A 154 6.67 1.78 -25.60
C LEU A 154 7.43 1.90 -24.28
N ALA A 155 8.75 1.69 -24.26
CA ALA A 155 9.55 1.87 -23.06
C ALA A 155 9.52 3.33 -22.58
N ALA A 156 9.52 4.30 -23.49
CA ALA A 156 9.34 5.71 -23.15
C ALA A 156 7.93 6.00 -22.61
N ASP A 157 6.88 5.42 -23.21
CA ASP A 157 5.51 5.56 -22.71
C ASP A 157 5.32 4.93 -21.33
N VAL A 158 6.00 3.82 -21.03
CA VAL A 158 6.04 3.24 -19.68
C VAL A 158 6.65 4.23 -18.68
N ARG A 159 7.79 4.88 -19.01
CA ARG A 159 8.39 5.89 -18.13
C ARG A 159 7.42 7.04 -17.87
N VAL A 160 6.75 7.53 -18.90
CA VAL A 160 5.72 8.57 -18.77
C VAL A 160 4.57 8.10 -17.87
N PHE A 161 4.10 6.86 -18.03
CA PHE A 161 3.03 6.32 -17.20
C PHE A 161 3.46 6.14 -15.74
N LYS A 162 4.65 5.58 -15.47
CA LYS A 162 5.21 5.48 -14.12
C LYS A 162 5.31 6.85 -13.46
N ARG A 163 5.82 7.86 -14.18
CA ARG A 163 5.89 9.23 -13.67
C ARG A 163 4.50 9.82 -13.40
N PHE A 164 3.54 9.55 -14.28
CA PHE A 164 2.16 9.99 -14.08
C PHE A 164 1.56 9.39 -12.81
N LEU A 165 1.71 8.06 -12.62
CA LEU A 165 1.29 7.36 -11.40
C LEU A 165 1.96 7.93 -10.15
N LYS A 166 3.28 8.20 -10.20
CA LYS A 166 3.99 8.88 -9.09
C LYS A 166 3.41 10.28 -8.82
N GLY A 167 3.10 11.04 -9.86
CA GLY A 167 2.56 12.41 -9.74
C GLY A 167 1.14 12.50 -9.20
N ILE A 168 0.39 11.40 -9.23
CA ILE A 168 -0.96 11.30 -8.65
C ILE A 168 -0.98 10.47 -7.36
N ASP A 169 0.17 10.06 -6.84
CA ASP A 169 0.33 9.22 -5.64
C ASP A 169 -0.37 7.85 -5.77
N ALA A 170 -0.22 7.18 -6.91
CA ALA A 170 -0.77 5.85 -7.20
C ALA A 170 0.29 4.81 -7.62
N TYR A 171 1.58 5.16 -7.60
CA TYR A 171 2.67 4.23 -7.97
C TYR A 171 3.25 3.53 -6.74
N GLY A 172 3.39 2.22 -6.79
CA GLY A 172 3.89 1.39 -5.70
C GLY A 172 2.91 0.26 -5.37
N SER A 173 3.42 -0.95 -5.21
CA SER A 173 2.62 -2.15 -4.90
C SER A 173 2.80 -2.65 -3.47
N ASP A 174 3.53 -1.91 -2.65
CA ASP A 174 3.59 -2.08 -1.21
C ASP A 174 2.20 -1.91 -0.59
N LEU A 175 1.98 -2.57 0.55
CA LEU A 175 0.70 -2.54 1.24
C LEU A 175 0.47 -1.20 1.97
N ARG A 176 1.41 -0.26 1.95
CA ARG A 176 1.17 1.13 2.37
C ARG A 176 0.44 1.93 1.28
N THR A 177 0.84 1.76 0.02
CA THR A 177 0.33 2.50 -1.14
C THR A 177 -0.85 1.79 -1.81
N GLU A 178 -0.84 0.46 -1.87
CA GLU A 178 -1.86 -0.37 -2.56
C GLU A 178 -2.12 0.10 -4.01
N GLY A 179 -1.06 0.50 -4.71
CA GLY A 179 -1.10 1.15 -6.02
C GLY A 179 -0.71 0.24 -7.18
N PHE A 180 -0.17 0.85 -8.24
CA PHE A 180 0.26 0.17 -9.45
C PHE A 180 1.75 -0.19 -9.38
N SER A 181 2.09 -1.47 -9.53
CA SER A 181 3.48 -1.93 -9.62
C SER A 181 4.13 -1.54 -10.95
N GLY A 182 5.47 -1.57 -11.01
CA GLY A 182 6.20 -1.35 -12.26
C GLY A 182 5.84 -2.36 -13.35
N TYR A 183 5.69 -3.64 -12.99
CA TYR A 183 5.28 -4.70 -13.91
C TYR A 183 3.83 -4.51 -14.40
N LEU A 184 2.90 -4.13 -13.51
CA LEU A 184 1.53 -3.80 -13.90
C LEU A 184 1.48 -2.62 -14.88
N ALA A 185 2.28 -1.59 -14.61
CA ALA A 185 2.39 -0.42 -15.48
C ALA A 185 2.89 -0.79 -16.89
N GLU A 186 3.89 -1.67 -16.97
CA GLU A 186 4.44 -2.19 -18.23
C GLU A 186 3.39 -2.98 -19.01
N LEU A 187 2.70 -3.93 -18.36
CA LEU A 187 1.63 -4.72 -19.01
C LEU A 187 0.49 -3.85 -19.53
N LEU A 188 0.05 -2.86 -18.75
CA LEU A 188 -1.04 -1.96 -19.16
C LEU A 188 -0.65 -1.11 -20.37
N VAL A 189 0.56 -0.55 -20.40
CA VAL A 189 1.03 0.27 -21.54
C VAL A 189 1.20 -0.58 -22.79
N VAL A 190 1.84 -1.74 -22.68
CA VAL A 190 2.01 -2.67 -23.81
C VAL A 190 0.65 -3.14 -24.32
N GLY A 191 -0.25 -3.55 -23.42
CA GLY A 191 -1.58 -4.08 -23.74
C GLY A 191 -2.50 -3.06 -24.44
N HIS A 192 -2.32 -1.77 -24.17
CA HIS A 192 -3.09 -0.70 -24.81
C HIS A 192 -2.37 -0.05 -26.00
N GLY A 193 -1.09 -0.38 -26.23
CA GLY A 193 -0.29 0.19 -27.32
C GLY A 193 0.18 1.63 -27.07
N GLY A 194 0.46 1.98 -25.81
CA GLY A 194 1.06 3.26 -25.44
C GLY A 194 0.32 4.00 -24.30
N PHE A 195 0.92 5.11 -23.85
CA PHE A 195 0.44 5.91 -22.73
C PHE A 195 -0.91 6.57 -23.00
N GLU A 196 -1.05 7.27 -24.14
CA GLU A 196 -2.30 7.96 -24.47
C GLU A 196 -3.47 6.99 -24.71
N PRO A 197 -3.32 5.88 -25.47
CA PRO A 197 -4.35 4.85 -25.57
C PRO A 197 -4.79 4.28 -24.21
N LEU A 198 -3.83 4.01 -23.31
CA LEU A 198 -4.12 3.54 -21.96
C LEU A 198 -4.97 4.56 -21.17
N LEU A 199 -4.62 5.85 -21.20
CA LEU A 199 -5.41 6.87 -20.51
C LEU A 199 -6.83 6.98 -21.05
N ARG A 200 -7.01 6.88 -22.37
CA ARG A 200 -8.35 6.89 -22.98
C ARG A 200 -9.19 5.72 -22.50
N ALA A 201 -8.60 4.52 -22.42
CA ALA A 201 -9.28 3.36 -21.88
C ALA A 201 -9.61 3.53 -20.39
N ALA A 202 -8.63 3.97 -19.58
CA ALA A 202 -8.79 4.17 -18.15
C ALA A 202 -9.86 5.22 -17.80
N ALA A 203 -10.00 6.26 -18.62
CA ALA A 203 -11.04 7.29 -18.47
C ALA A 203 -12.47 6.72 -18.54
N ASP A 204 -12.66 5.58 -19.20
CA ASP A 204 -13.97 4.93 -19.41
C ASP A 204 -14.13 3.58 -18.67
N TRP A 205 -13.12 3.17 -17.89
CA TRP A 205 -13.18 1.95 -17.07
C TRP A 205 -14.44 1.87 -16.21
N SER A 206 -15.04 0.68 -16.15
CA SER A 206 -16.19 0.38 -15.29
C SER A 206 -15.83 -0.83 -14.43
N PRO A 207 -15.28 -0.63 -13.21
CA PRO A 207 -14.89 -1.73 -12.33
C PRO A 207 -16.06 -2.70 -12.09
N GLN A 208 -15.83 -4.00 -12.13
CA GLN A 208 -14.55 -4.67 -12.35
C GLN A 208 -14.04 -4.58 -13.79
N VAL A 209 -12.77 -4.22 -13.96
CA VAL A 209 -12.07 -4.21 -15.26
C VAL A 209 -11.22 -5.47 -15.35
N GLU A 210 -11.38 -6.24 -16.42
CA GLU A 210 -10.61 -7.46 -16.67
C GLU A 210 -9.76 -7.32 -17.93
N PHE A 211 -8.47 -7.65 -17.81
CA PHE A 211 -7.51 -7.67 -18.88
C PHE A 211 -6.74 -8.99 -18.83
N ASP A 212 -6.86 -9.77 -19.89
CA ASP A 212 -6.15 -11.04 -20.06
C ASP A 212 -5.40 -11.00 -21.40
N PRO A 213 -4.11 -10.61 -21.41
CA PRO A 213 -3.36 -10.40 -22.65
C PRO A 213 -3.17 -11.67 -23.48
N GLU A 214 -3.26 -12.84 -22.85
CA GLU A 214 -2.99 -14.13 -23.49
C GLU A 214 -4.24 -15.04 -23.56
N ASP A 215 -5.41 -14.56 -23.10
CA ASP A 215 -6.70 -15.28 -23.09
C ASP A 215 -6.59 -16.67 -22.43
N HIS A 216 -5.87 -16.75 -21.31
CA HIS A 216 -5.57 -18.01 -20.62
C HIS A 216 -6.02 -18.05 -19.16
N GLY A 217 -6.65 -17.02 -18.64
CA GLY A 217 -7.07 -16.90 -17.25
C GLY A 217 -7.98 -18.07 -16.82
N THR A 218 -7.66 -18.68 -15.68
CA THR A 218 -8.41 -19.84 -15.16
C THR A 218 -9.18 -19.54 -13.87
N ARG A 219 -8.89 -18.40 -13.23
CA ARG A 219 -9.51 -17.96 -11.97
C ARG A 219 -10.30 -16.68 -12.13
N SER A 220 -11.40 -16.57 -11.40
CA SER A 220 -12.18 -15.34 -11.24
C SER A 220 -11.72 -14.59 -9.99
N PHE A 221 -11.63 -13.27 -10.08
CA PHE A 221 -11.26 -12.39 -8.98
C PHE A 221 -12.40 -11.42 -8.68
N SER A 222 -12.39 -10.76 -7.53
CA SER A 222 -13.35 -9.69 -7.17
C SER A 222 -12.72 -8.31 -7.09
N ASP A 223 -11.44 -8.20 -7.48
CA ASP A 223 -10.66 -6.97 -7.42
C ASP A 223 -11.17 -5.94 -8.44
N PRO A 224 -11.05 -4.63 -8.17
CA PRO A 224 -11.54 -3.58 -9.08
C PRO A 224 -10.84 -3.61 -10.45
N LEU A 225 -9.58 -4.04 -10.48
CA LEU A 225 -8.77 -4.26 -11.67
C LEU A 225 -8.19 -5.68 -11.60
N VAL A 226 -8.41 -6.44 -12.66
CA VAL A 226 -7.89 -7.80 -12.82
C VAL A 226 -7.02 -7.81 -14.07
N VAL A 227 -5.73 -8.02 -13.87
CA VAL A 227 -4.77 -8.21 -14.97
C VAL A 227 -4.20 -9.61 -14.82
N ILE A 228 -4.60 -10.53 -15.68
CA ILE A 228 -4.07 -11.90 -15.67
C ILE A 228 -2.60 -11.85 -16.06
N ASP A 229 -1.75 -12.46 -15.24
CA ASP A 229 -0.32 -12.52 -15.51
C ASP A 229 -0.07 -13.40 -16.74
N PRO A 230 0.55 -12.88 -17.82
CA PRO A 230 0.79 -13.66 -19.04
C PRO A 230 1.68 -14.90 -18.84
N THR A 231 2.35 -15.01 -17.70
CA THR A 231 3.18 -16.18 -17.36
C THR A 231 2.49 -17.09 -16.33
N ASP A 232 1.32 -16.71 -15.80
CA ASP A 232 0.64 -17.45 -14.72
C ASP A 232 -0.88 -17.22 -14.76
N SER A 233 -1.62 -18.21 -15.29
CA SER A 233 -3.08 -18.17 -15.46
C SER A 233 -3.91 -18.01 -14.19
N GLU A 234 -3.30 -18.23 -13.02
CA GLU A 234 -3.97 -18.17 -11.74
C GLU A 234 -3.65 -16.89 -10.95
N ARG A 235 -2.85 -15.98 -11.52
CA ARG A 235 -2.36 -14.79 -10.83
C ARG A 235 -3.00 -13.51 -11.38
N ASN A 236 -3.56 -12.70 -10.48
CA ASN A 236 -3.88 -11.31 -10.75
C ASN A 236 -2.67 -10.42 -10.41
N VAL A 237 -2.07 -9.78 -11.42
CA VAL A 237 -0.95 -8.84 -11.25
C VAL A 237 -1.37 -7.59 -10.45
N ALA A 238 -2.65 -7.22 -10.51
CA ALA A 238 -3.21 -6.06 -9.83
C ALA A 238 -3.86 -6.38 -8.47
N ALA A 239 -3.57 -7.53 -7.86
CA ALA A 239 -4.21 -7.99 -6.62
C ALA A 239 -4.09 -7.02 -5.43
N VAL A 240 -3.03 -6.21 -5.38
CA VAL A 240 -2.82 -5.20 -4.31
C VAL A 240 -3.36 -3.83 -4.69
N CYS A 241 -3.85 -3.63 -5.91
CA CYS A 241 -4.32 -2.32 -6.38
C CYS A 241 -5.71 -2.02 -5.80
N SER A 242 -5.78 -1.02 -4.92
CA SER A 242 -7.03 -0.65 -4.24
C SER A 242 -8.05 -0.03 -5.20
N ALA A 243 -9.34 -0.14 -4.83
CA ALA A 243 -10.41 0.51 -5.59
C ALA A 243 -10.24 2.04 -5.64
N GLU A 244 -9.65 2.63 -4.59
CA GLU A 244 -9.30 4.05 -4.56
C GLU A 244 -8.26 4.38 -5.65
N ASN A 245 -7.17 3.61 -5.76
CA ASN A 245 -6.14 3.88 -6.76
C ASN A 245 -6.62 3.65 -8.20
N VAL A 246 -7.49 2.66 -8.44
CA VAL A 246 -8.13 2.49 -9.76
C VAL A 246 -9.02 3.70 -10.10
N ALA A 247 -9.83 4.17 -9.14
CA ALA A 247 -10.67 5.36 -9.33
C ALA A 247 -9.84 6.64 -9.52
N ARG A 248 -8.72 6.76 -8.81
CA ARG A 248 -7.76 7.85 -8.89
C ARG A 248 -7.10 7.94 -10.26
N LEU A 249 -6.62 6.81 -10.79
CA LEU A 249 -6.10 6.74 -12.16
C LEU A 249 -7.19 7.19 -13.16
N GLN A 250 -8.41 6.69 -13.03
CA GLN A 250 -9.51 7.10 -13.90
C GLN A 250 -9.80 8.62 -13.81
N HIS A 251 -9.84 9.18 -12.59
CA HIS A 251 -10.06 10.61 -12.40
C HIS A 251 -9.00 11.45 -13.10
N TYR A 252 -7.72 11.16 -12.86
CA TYR A 252 -6.64 11.95 -13.46
C TYR A 252 -6.41 11.65 -14.93
N ALA A 253 -6.80 10.47 -15.43
CA ALA A 253 -6.83 10.21 -16.87
C ALA A 253 -7.82 11.17 -17.56
N ARG A 254 -9.03 11.34 -17.02
CA ARG A 254 -10.02 12.32 -17.51
C ARG A 254 -9.49 13.75 -17.42
N ASP A 255 -8.88 14.11 -16.29
CA ASP A 255 -8.29 15.43 -16.06
C ASP A 255 -7.19 15.74 -17.09
N LEU A 256 -6.19 14.87 -17.21
CA LEU A 256 -5.07 15.02 -18.13
C LEU A 256 -5.49 15.07 -19.60
N LEU A 257 -6.45 14.23 -20.01
CA LEU A 257 -6.99 14.26 -21.38
C LEU A 257 -7.77 15.54 -21.67
N SER A 258 -8.40 16.14 -20.66
CA SER A 258 -9.19 17.38 -20.81
C SER A 258 -8.32 18.64 -20.78
N ASP A 259 -7.31 18.68 -19.93
CA ASP A 259 -6.41 19.82 -19.73
C ASP A 259 -4.96 19.32 -19.48
N PRO A 260 -4.22 18.98 -20.55
CA PRO A 260 -2.86 18.48 -20.44
C PRO A 260 -1.92 19.46 -19.73
N ARG A 261 -1.23 19.00 -18.67
CA ARG A 261 -0.29 19.83 -17.88
C ARG A 261 0.75 19.02 -17.11
N GLU A 262 1.98 19.52 -17.04
CA GLU A 262 3.09 18.89 -16.31
C GLU A 262 2.83 18.73 -14.80
N SER A 263 1.96 19.56 -14.21
CA SER A 263 1.67 19.52 -12.77
C SER A 263 0.95 18.24 -12.32
N LEU A 264 0.44 17.41 -13.26
CA LEU A 264 -0.08 16.08 -12.96
C LEU A 264 1.02 15.02 -12.84
N PHE A 265 2.21 15.28 -13.41
CA PHE A 265 3.37 14.41 -13.33
C PHE A 265 4.31 14.82 -12.18
N PHE A 266 4.33 16.11 -11.85
CA PHE A 266 5.20 16.69 -10.82
C PHE A 266 4.39 17.48 -9.80
N ARG A 267 3.37 16.84 -9.24
CA ARG A 267 2.52 17.48 -8.25
C ARG A 267 3.27 17.55 -6.91
N PRO A 268 3.36 18.73 -6.28
CA PRO A 268 3.90 18.81 -4.93
C PRO A 268 2.90 18.26 -3.92
N ASP A 269 3.44 17.62 -2.88
CA ASP A 269 2.68 17.27 -1.70
C ASP A 269 1.98 18.49 -1.09
N PRO A 270 0.82 18.31 -0.43
CA PRO A 270 0.28 19.33 0.45
C PRO A 270 1.34 19.80 1.46
N ARG A 271 1.29 21.08 1.82
CA ARG A 271 2.21 21.63 2.81
C ARG A 271 2.02 20.89 4.14
N ALA A 272 3.13 20.46 4.74
CA ALA A 272 3.13 19.93 6.09
C ALA A 272 2.53 20.95 7.07
N LEU A 273 1.62 20.48 7.92
CA LEU A 273 0.99 21.31 8.94
C LEU A 273 1.86 21.38 10.18
N ASP A 274 1.93 22.57 10.77
CA ASP A 274 2.38 22.75 12.15
C ASP A 274 1.18 22.61 13.10
N ALA A 275 1.47 22.67 14.41
CA ALA A 275 0.44 22.50 15.44
C ALA A 275 -0.71 23.52 15.30
N ASP A 276 -0.40 24.76 14.95
CA ASP A 276 -1.41 25.81 14.76
C ASP A 276 -2.27 25.53 13.52
N GLY A 277 -1.67 25.08 12.42
CA GLY A 277 -2.39 24.68 11.21
C GLY A 277 -3.35 23.50 11.42
N VAL A 278 -3.00 22.55 12.29
CA VAL A 278 -3.89 21.45 12.70
C VAL A 278 -5.08 21.98 13.49
N ARG A 279 -4.84 22.84 14.50
CA ARG A 279 -5.91 23.44 15.30
C ARG A 279 -6.87 24.26 14.44
N ASP A 280 -6.33 25.09 13.54
CA ASP A 280 -7.12 25.89 12.59
C ASP A 280 -8.03 25.00 11.72
N HIS A 281 -7.55 23.82 11.31
CA HIS A 281 -8.36 22.88 10.53
C HIS A 281 -9.51 22.29 11.34
N LEU A 282 -9.23 21.87 12.57
CA LEU A 282 -10.25 21.30 13.47
C LEU A 282 -11.30 22.35 13.83
N ASP A 283 -10.88 23.57 14.20
CA ASP A 283 -11.76 24.69 14.53
C ASP A 283 -12.69 25.06 13.37
N ARG A 284 -12.15 25.09 12.15
CA ARG A 284 -12.94 25.37 10.94
C ARG A 284 -13.95 24.27 10.63
N ARG A 285 -13.64 23.01 10.95
CA ARG A 285 -14.50 21.85 10.69
C ARG A 285 -15.54 21.64 11.80
N GLY A 286 -15.27 22.10 13.02
CA GLY A 286 -16.14 21.91 14.18
C GLY A 286 -16.24 20.46 14.63
N THR A 287 -15.28 19.63 14.24
CA THR A 287 -15.14 18.21 14.57
C THR A 287 -14.19 18.04 15.75
N THR A 288 -14.15 16.84 16.32
CA THR A 288 -13.19 16.49 17.36
C THR A 288 -12.32 15.34 16.89
N ALA A 289 -11.03 15.58 16.76
CA ALA A 289 -10.07 14.52 16.46
C ALA A 289 -9.71 13.74 17.73
N VAL A 290 -9.45 12.46 17.56
CA VAL A 290 -8.86 11.57 18.55
C VAL A 290 -7.70 10.81 17.90
N ALA A 291 -6.64 10.56 18.66
CA ALA A 291 -5.50 9.79 18.20
C ALA A 291 -5.04 8.83 19.29
N VAL A 292 -4.90 7.55 18.95
CA VAL A 292 -4.20 6.56 19.78
C VAL A 292 -2.75 6.52 19.28
N VAL A 293 -1.81 6.91 20.13
CA VAL A 293 -0.38 7.06 19.83
C VAL A 293 0.38 6.01 20.61
N PHE A 294 1.24 5.25 19.95
CA PHE A 294 2.00 4.15 20.55
C PHE A 294 3.31 3.94 19.81
N ASP A 295 4.23 3.21 20.43
CA ASP A 295 5.50 2.87 19.79
C ASP A 295 5.25 2.05 18.52
N CYS A 296 5.94 2.38 17.43
CA CYS A 296 5.80 1.65 16.18
C CYS A 296 6.42 0.25 16.36
N PRO A 297 5.69 -0.84 16.06
CA PRO A 297 6.27 -2.17 16.03
C PRO A 297 7.40 -2.25 15.01
N ASP A 298 8.50 -2.93 15.37
CA ASP A 298 9.64 -3.18 14.48
C ASP A 298 9.27 -4.22 13.40
N LEU A 299 8.62 -3.72 12.34
CA LEU A 299 8.09 -4.48 11.23
C LEU A 299 8.29 -3.69 9.93
N VAL A 300 8.51 -4.40 8.83
CA VAL A 300 8.48 -3.80 7.49
C VAL A 300 7.08 -3.28 7.16
N ASP A 301 6.99 -2.26 6.30
CA ASP A 301 5.73 -1.59 5.91
C ASP A 301 4.63 -2.58 5.49
N ASP A 302 4.99 -3.62 4.74
CA ASP A 302 4.05 -4.65 4.26
C ASP A 302 3.45 -5.51 5.38
N GLN A 303 4.09 -5.58 6.54
CA GLN A 303 3.51 -6.23 7.72
C GLN A 303 2.83 -5.24 8.66
N LEU A 304 3.31 -3.99 8.69
CA LEU A 304 2.83 -2.93 9.58
C LEU A 304 1.48 -2.36 9.12
N TYR A 305 1.39 -1.87 7.89
CA TYR A 305 0.22 -1.12 7.40
C TYR A 305 -1.08 -1.94 7.40
N PRO A 306 -1.09 -3.23 7.02
CA PRO A 306 -2.29 -4.06 7.16
C PRO A 306 -2.78 -4.16 8.61
N GLN A 307 -1.87 -4.22 9.58
CA GLN A 307 -2.20 -4.27 11.00
C GLN A 307 -2.75 -2.93 11.49
N LEU A 308 -2.12 -1.83 11.08
CA LEU A 308 -2.60 -0.48 11.38
C LEU A 308 -4.01 -0.24 10.83
N ARG A 309 -4.28 -0.59 9.56
CA ARG A 309 -5.62 -0.46 8.96
C ARG A 309 -6.67 -1.34 9.63
N LYS A 310 -6.31 -2.58 9.99
CA LYS A 310 -7.18 -3.48 10.75
C LYS A 310 -7.53 -2.85 12.10
N SER A 311 -6.53 -2.41 12.87
CA SER A 311 -6.73 -1.76 14.16
C SER A 311 -7.56 -0.49 14.05
N LEU A 312 -7.26 0.38 13.07
CA LEU A 312 -8.02 1.59 12.81
C LEU A 312 -9.48 1.29 12.47
N THR A 313 -9.77 0.16 11.80
CA THR A 313 -11.13 -0.29 11.51
C THR A 313 -11.83 -0.78 12.77
N GLY A 314 -11.16 -1.60 13.58
CA GLY A 314 -11.70 -2.03 14.87
C GLY A 314 -12.02 -0.84 15.79
N VAL A 315 -11.11 0.12 15.89
CA VAL A 315 -11.29 1.34 16.68
C VAL A 315 -12.45 2.20 16.14
N ALA A 316 -12.48 2.45 14.83
CA ALA A 316 -13.56 3.23 14.22
C ALA A 316 -14.92 2.57 14.41
N ASP A 317 -15.04 1.26 14.18
CA ASP A 317 -16.28 0.53 14.42
C ASP A 317 -16.66 0.54 15.91
N GLY A 318 -15.68 0.49 16.81
CA GLY A 318 -15.87 0.59 18.26
C GLY A 318 -16.42 1.95 18.69
N LEU A 319 -15.94 3.02 18.06
CA LEU A 319 -16.41 4.39 18.25
C LEU A 319 -17.83 4.57 17.67
N ASP A 320 -18.10 4.09 16.46
CA ASP A 320 -19.41 4.19 15.79
C ASP A 320 -20.50 3.40 16.52
N ARG A 321 -20.19 2.18 17.00
CA ARG A 321 -21.14 1.39 17.82
C ARG A 321 -21.58 2.12 19.09
N ARG A 322 -20.73 3.00 19.63
CA ARG A 322 -21.02 3.83 20.81
C ARG A 322 -21.60 5.19 20.43
N GLY A 323 -21.71 5.46 19.13
CA GLY A 323 -22.30 6.66 18.56
C GLY A 323 -21.34 7.85 18.52
N PHE A 324 -20.02 7.69 18.46
CA PHE A 324 -19.16 8.87 18.31
C PHE A 324 -19.07 9.40 16.86
N ASP A 325 -19.71 8.70 15.91
CA ASP A 325 -19.93 9.09 14.51
C ASP A 325 -18.61 9.52 13.82
N VAL A 326 -17.79 8.53 13.45
CA VAL A 326 -16.48 8.72 12.80
C VAL A 326 -16.67 9.29 11.39
N PHE A 327 -16.14 10.48 11.15
CA PHE A 327 -16.23 11.18 9.88
C PHE A 327 -15.15 10.75 8.88
N ARG A 328 -13.89 10.70 9.34
CA ARG A 328 -12.74 10.29 8.55
C ARG A 328 -11.65 9.74 9.46
N ARG A 329 -10.88 8.79 8.96
CA ARG A 329 -9.82 8.12 9.69
C ARG A 329 -8.58 7.96 8.84
N ALA A 330 -7.42 7.94 9.47
CA ALA A 330 -6.13 7.65 8.86
C ALA A 330 -5.19 7.00 9.87
N THR A 331 -4.10 6.44 9.38
CA THR A 331 -3.02 5.94 10.22
C THR A 331 -1.70 6.53 9.74
N PHE A 332 -0.80 6.77 10.69
CA PHE A 332 0.53 7.32 10.46
C PHE A 332 1.55 6.42 11.16
N ALA A 333 2.74 6.29 10.57
CA ALA A 333 3.84 5.55 11.17
C ALA A 333 5.15 6.23 10.78
N ASP A 334 6.03 6.44 11.75
CA ASP A 334 7.41 6.89 11.54
C ASP A 334 8.32 5.65 11.51
N THR A 335 8.74 5.28 10.30
CA THR A 335 9.59 4.12 10.01
C THR A 335 10.98 4.50 9.56
N ASP A 336 11.24 5.79 9.35
CA ASP A 336 12.43 6.28 8.62
C ASP A 336 13.52 6.84 9.57
N GLY A 337 13.25 6.86 10.88
CA GLY A 337 14.14 7.40 11.92
C GLY A 337 15.11 6.39 12.56
N GLU A 338 16.22 6.89 13.13
CA GLU A 338 17.11 6.11 13.99
C GLU A 338 16.47 5.90 15.37
N GLY A 339 15.71 4.81 15.54
CA GLY A 339 15.08 4.45 16.81
C GLY A 339 13.69 3.81 16.61
N GLN A 340 13.01 3.53 17.72
CA GLN A 340 11.62 3.09 17.69
C GLN A 340 10.74 4.33 17.44
N GLY A 341 10.22 4.47 16.21
CA GLY A 341 9.33 5.57 15.84
C GLY A 341 7.94 5.45 16.46
N GLU A 342 7.03 6.37 16.15
CA GLU A 342 5.65 6.36 16.64
C GLU A 342 4.68 5.84 15.56
N ALA A 343 3.61 5.18 15.98
CA ALA A 343 2.46 4.84 15.16
C ALA A 343 1.18 5.46 15.73
N VAL A 344 0.26 5.84 14.84
CA VAL A 344 -0.95 6.57 15.19
C VAL A 344 -2.17 5.96 14.52
N LEU A 345 -3.22 5.72 15.32
CA LEU A 345 -4.58 5.50 14.82
C LEU A 345 -5.38 6.79 15.00
N PHE A 346 -5.64 7.51 13.90
CA PHE A 346 -6.26 8.83 13.91
C PHE A 346 -7.71 8.77 13.42
N ALA A 347 -8.65 9.34 14.18
CA ALA A 347 -10.04 9.45 13.79
C ALA A 347 -10.60 10.85 14.09
N GLU A 348 -11.37 11.39 13.15
CA GLU A 348 -12.12 12.62 13.33
C GLU A 348 -13.59 12.29 13.58
N LEU A 349 -14.14 12.82 14.68
CA LEU A 349 -15.47 12.53 15.19
C LEU A 349 -16.42 13.69 14.92
N SER A 350 -17.65 13.36 14.54
CA SER A 350 -18.75 14.32 14.46
C SER A 350 -19.43 14.52 15.81
N VAL A 351 -19.31 13.54 16.72
CA VAL A 351 -19.86 13.59 18.08
C VAL A 351 -18.80 13.15 19.08
N ALA A 352 -18.22 14.10 19.82
CA ALA A 352 -17.21 13.78 20.84
C ALA A 352 -17.80 13.26 22.15
N GLU A 353 -19.00 13.75 22.49
CA GLU A 353 -19.68 13.47 23.75
C GLU A 353 -21.14 13.10 23.50
N ARG A 354 -21.60 12.07 24.22
CA ARG A 354 -22.98 11.61 24.23
C ARG A 354 -23.57 11.84 25.62
N PRO A 355 -24.91 12.07 25.72
CA PRO A 355 -25.59 12.11 27.01
C PRO A 355 -25.32 10.84 27.83
N ALA A 356 -25.40 10.94 29.16
CA ALA A 356 -25.17 9.82 30.08
C ALA A 356 -26.07 8.60 29.85
N VAL A 357 -27.19 8.78 29.15
CA VAL A 357 -28.20 7.75 28.91
C VAL A 357 -28.16 7.23 27.46
N GLU A 358 -28.39 5.94 27.29
CA GLU A 358 -28.67 5.30 26.01
C GLU A 358 -30.02 4.59 26.02
N ARG A 359 -30.61 4.46 24.84
CA ARG A 359 -31.79 3.63 24.62
C ARG A 359 -31.33 2.21 24.30
N HIS A 360 -31.83 1.24 25.06
CA HIS A 360 -31.64 -0.18 24.84
C HIS A 360 -32.96 -0.79 24.34
N GLU A 361 -33.04 -1.04 23.03
CA GLU A 361 -34.25 -1.58 22.41
C GLU A 361 -34.36 -3.09 22.60
N GLY A 362 -35.46 -3.49 23.20
CA GLY A 362 -35.83 -4.89 23.35
C GLY A 362 -36.52 -5.48 22.10
N PRO A 363 -36.86 -6.77 22.16
CA PRO A 363 -37.58 -7.45 21.10
C PRO A 363 -39.03 -6.95 20.99
N PRO A 364 -39.71 -7.15 19.85
CA PRO A 364 -41.14 -6.90 19.75
C PRO A 364 -41.94 -7.73 20.75
N VAL A 365 -42.95 -7.14 21.37
CA VAL A 365 -43.79 -7.76 22.41
C VAL A 365 -44.49 -9.04 21.90
N HIS A 366 -44.80 -9.09 20.61
CA HIS A 366 -45.41 -10.28 20.00
C HIS A 366 -44.48 -11.50 19.96
N VAL A 367 -43.16 -11.31 20.14
CA VAL A 367 -42.16 -12.37 20.26
C VAL A 367 -42.06 -12.80 21.72
N ARG A 368 -43.14 -13.43 22.20
CA ARG A 368 -43.44 -13.69 23.61
C ARG A 368 -42.24 -14.09 24.46
N GLN A 369 -41.49 -15.13 24.08
CA GLN A 369 -40.40 -15.66 24.90
C GLN A 369 -39.28 -14.64 25.12
N HIS A 370 -38.90 -13.89 24.08
CA HIS A 370 -37.87 -12.87 24.19
C HIS A 370 -38.38 -11.63 24.92
N ALA A 371 -39.64 -11.26 24.69
CA ALA A 371 -40.27 -10.13 25.35
C ALA A 371 -40.45 -10.35 26.86
N GLU A 372 -40.93 -11.53 27.28
CA GLU A 372 -41.04 -11.90 28.70
C GLU A 372 -39.65 -11.94 29.37
N GLY A 373 -38.63 -12.47 28.70
CA GLY A 373 -37.26 -12.50 29.22
C GLY A 373 -36.64 -11.11 29.36
N PHE A 374 -36.82 -10.23 28.36
CA PHE A 374 -36.34 -8.85 28.44
C PHE A 374 -37.06 -8.08 29.55
N TYR A 375 -38.39 -8.17 29.60
CA TYR A 375 -39.17 -7.48 30.63
C TYR A 375 -38.75 -7.92 32.04
N GLY A 376 -38.65 -9.22 32.29
CA GLY A 376 -38.22 -9.73 33.60
C GLY A 376 -36.77 -9.41 33.98
N ALA A 377 -35.89 -9.12 33.00
CA ALA A 377 -34.52 -8.69 33.29
C ALA A 377 -34.44 -7.24 33.80
N TYR A 378 -35.47 -6.43 33.53
CA TYR A 378 -35.46 -4.99 33.79
C TYR A 378 -36.61 -4.52 34.72
N GLU A 379 -37.69 -5.28 34.91
CA GLU A 379 -38.89 -4.83 35.64
C GLU A 379 -38.65 -4.34 37.08
N ASP A 380 -37.63 -4.87 37.75
CA ASP A 380 -37.32 -4.59 39.16
C ASP A 380 -36.03 -3.76 39.36
N GLY A 381 -35.41 -3.23 38.30
CA GLY A 381 -34.16 -2.48 38.44
C GLY A 381 -34.37 -0.99 38.72
N ASP A 382 -33.51 -0.44 39.59
CA ASP A 382 -33.51 0.98 39.96
C ASP A 382 -32.43 1.81 39.22
N ASP A 383 -31.59 1.16 38.40
CA ASP A 383 -30.45 1.74 37.68
C ASP A 383 -30.79 2.19 36.25
N HIS A 384 -32.07 2.15 35.87
CA HIS A 384 -32.54 2.51 34.53
C HIS A 384 -33.99 3.01 34.54
N TYR A 385 -34.41 3.68 33.46
CA TYR A 385 -35.82 4.02 33.24
C TYR A 385 -36.48 2.97 32.36
N GLY A 386 -37.61 2.44 32.83
CA GLY A 386 -38.38 1.41 32.13
C GLY A 386 -38.38 0.09 32.91
N PRO A 387 -38.67 -1.03 32.23
CA PRO A 387 -39.01 -1.15 30.81
C PRO A 387 -40.35 -0.48 30.48
N PHE A 388 -40.44 0.25 29.36
CA PHE A 388 -41.69 0.84 28.85
C PHE A 388 -41.93 0.47 27.38
N LEU A 389 -43.14 0.74 26.87
CA LEU A 389 -43.49 0.47 25.48
C LEU A 389 -43.19 1.67 24.59
N ASP A 390 -42.50 1.43 23.47
CA ASP A 390 -42.42 2.35 22.34
C ASP A 390 -42.69 1.56 21.05
N GLY A 391 -43.75 1.94 20.33
CA GLY A 391 -44.27 1.17 19.20
C GLY A 391 -44.73 -0.24 19.62
N ASP A 392 -44.10 -1.27 19.06
CA ASP A 392 -44.41 -2.68 19.29
C ASP A 392 -43.38 -3.40 20.19
N ARG A 393 -42.45 -2.67 20.83
CA ARG A 393 -41.30 -3.21 21.58
C ARG A 393 -41.23 -2.69 23.01
N TYR A 394 -40.50 -3.43 23.85
CA TYR A 394 -40.01 -2.90 25.13
C TYR A 394 -38.74 -2.10 24.91
N VAL A 395 -38.59 -1.02 25.67
CA VAL A 395 -37.41 -0.16 25.67
C VAL A 395 -37.02 0.13 27.12
N VAL A 396 -35.71 0.19 27.36
CA VAL A 396 -35.11 0.68 28.60
C VAL A 396 -34.16 1.83 28.27
N GLU A 397 -34.14 2.85 29.11
CA GLU A 397 -33.13 3.91 29.05
C GLU A 397 -32.15 3.71 30.23
N ARG A 398 -30.90 3.40 29.93
CA ARG A 398 -29.89 3.05 30.95
C ARG A 398 -28.64 3.91 30.79
N GLU A 399 -27.79 3.94 31.81
CA GLU A 399 -26.52 4.63 31.70
C GLU A 399 -25.62 4.00 30.62
N ARG A 400 -24.95 4.86 29.85
CA ARG A 400 -23.90 4.45 28.90
C ARG A 400 -22.69 3.98 29.67
N GLU A 401 -22.04 2.97 29.12
CA GLU A 401 -20.69 2.57 29.55
C GLU A 401 -19.69 3.73 29.36
N PHE A 402 -19.77 4.44 28.23
CA PHE A 402 -18.92 5.59 27.92
C PHE A 402 -19.73 6.76 27.37
N THR A 403 -19.47 7.95 27.89
CA THR A 403 -20.07 9.22 27.43
C THR A 403 -19.14 10.02 26.52
N THR A 404 -17.84 9.72 26.52
CA THR A 404 -16.84 10.39 25.68
C THR A 404 -16.03 9.35 24.91
N ALA A 405 -15.56 9.73 23.72
CA ALA A 405 -14.70 8.87 22.92
C ALA A 405 -13.41 8.52 23.66
N THR A 406 -12.83 9.51 24.36
CA THR A 406 -11.63 9.34 25.20
C THR A 406 -11.84 8.29 26.28
N GLY A 407 -12.97 8.34 26.99
CA GLY A 407 -13.26 7.37 28.05
C GLY A 407 -13.34 5.94 27.53
N PHE A 408 -13.80 5.73 26.29
CA PHE A 408 -13.72 4.43 25.63
C PHE A 408 -12.28 4.07 25.26
N LEU A 409 -11.57 4.97 24.59
CA LEU A 409 -10.23 4.72 24.05
C LEU A 409 -9.17 4.48 25.14
N GLU A 410 -9.31 5.07 26.33
CA GLU A 410 -8.41 4.86 27.47
C GLU A 410 -8.77 3.63 28.32
N SER A 411 -9.88 2.95 28.00
CA SER A 411 -10.38 1.82 28.79
C SER A 411 -9.94 0.46 28.23
N ASP A 412 -10.09 -0.59 29.05
CA ASP A 412 -9.86 -1.97 28.60
C ASP A 412 -10.78 -2.38 27.44
N ALA A 413 -11.92 -1.71 27.25
CA ALA A 413 -12.83 -1.98 26.14
C ALA A 413 -12.23 -1.65 24.76
N LEU A 414 -11.14 -0.86 24.69
CA LEU A 414 -10.35 -0.70 23.47
C LEU A 414 -9.88 -2.06 22.95
N PHE A 415 -9.48 -2.96 23.85
CA PHE A 415 -8.95 -4.26 23.48
C PHE A 415 -10.01 -5.31 23.12
N ASP A 416 -11.29 -4.97 23.25
CA ASP A 416 -12.40 -5.80 22.76
C ASP A 416 -12.66 -5.59 21.25
N VAL A 417 -11.99 -4.62 20.62
CA VAL A 417 -12.10 -4.38 19.17
C VAL A 417 -11.10 -5.22 18.38
N ALA A 418 -11.32 -5.32 17.07
CA ALA A 418 -10.40 -6.02 16.19
C ALA A 418 -9.10 -5.23 16.00
N LEU A 419 -8.02 -5.68 16.64
CA LEU A 419 -6.68 -5.12 16.49
C LEU A 419 -5.76 -6.05 15.67
N GLY A 420 -4.76 -5.46 15.03
CA GLY A 420 -3.61 -6.19 14.48
C GLY A 420 -2.81 -6.83 15.62
N LYS A 421 -2.26 -8.03 15.40
CA LYS A 421 -1.62 -8.82 16.46
C LYS A 421 -0.49 -8.07 17.15
N HIS A 422 0.43 -7.50 16.37
CA HIS A 422 1.58 -6.77 16.89
C HIS A 422 1.17 -5.41 17.46
N VAL A 423 0.20 -4.73 16.81
CA VAL A 423 -0.38 -3.49 17.37
C VAL A 423 -1.02 -3.75 18.73
N GLU A 424 -1.82 -4.81 18.89
CA GLU A 424 -2.42 -5.16 20.18
C GLU A 424 -1.36 -5.47 21.23
N SER A 425 -0.33 -6.26 20.89
CA SER A 425 0.79 -6.55 21.79
C SER A 425 1.47 -5.27 22.26
N THR A 426 1.83 -4.36 21.36
CA THR A 426 2.47 -3.09 21.71
C THR A 426 1.58 -2.22 22.60
N LEU A 427 0.29 -2.06 22.25
CA LEU A 427 -0.66 -1.30 23.08
C LEU A 427 -0.79 -1.86 24.50
N ARG A 428 -0.68 -3.19 24.68
CA ARG A 428 -0.79 -3.85 25.99
C ARG A 428 0.51 -3.85 26.79
N GLU A 429 1.63 -4.07 26.12
CA GLU A 429 2.94 -4.31 26.75
C GLU A 429 3.69 -3.00 27.00
N ASP A 430 3.70 -2.11 25.99
CA ASP A 430 4.46 -0.87 26.00
C ASP A 430 3.57 0.33 26.38
N GLY A 431 2.26 0.21 26.15
CA GLY A 431 1.27 1.22 26.46
C GLY A 431 0.97 2.14 25.26
N TYR A 432 0.13 3.15 25.51
CA TYR A 432 -0.28 4.13 24.50
C TYR A 432 -0.81 5.40 25.17
N ASP A 433 -0.80 6.49 24.39
CA ASP A 433 -1.41 7.76 24.75
C ASP A 433 -2.65 8.03 23.89
N VAL A 434 -3.64 8.70 24.47
CA VAL A 434 -4.83 9.17 23.74
C VAL A 434 -4.83 10.70 23.69
N LEU A 435 -4.68 11.25 22.49
CA LEU A 435 -4.78 12.69 22.24
C LEU A 435 -6.18 13.04 21.74
N VAL A 436 -6.71 14.18 22.17
CA VAL A 436 -8.11 14.57 21.90
C VAL A 436 -8.21 16.05 21.54
N GLY A 437 -9.06 16.38 20.57
CA GLY A 437 -9.34 17.76 20.18
C GLY A 437 -8.07 18.47 19.73
N GLY A 438 -7.76 19.61 20.36
CA GLY A 438 -6.58 20.42 20.02
C GLY A 438 -5.24 19.79 20.42
N ASP A 439 -5.23 18.74 21.25
CA ASP A 439 -4.00 18.08 21.70
C ASP A 439 -3.38 17.22 20.60
N VAL A 440 -4.17 16.76 19.62
CA VAL A 440 -3.66 16.04 18.44
C VAL A 440 -2.71 16.90 17.61
N ALA A 441 -2.70 18.22 17.81
CA ALA A 441 -1.75 19.13 17.19
C ALA A 441 -0.29 18.85 17.59
N ALA A 442 -0.05 18.12 18.69
CA ALA A 442 1.28 17.64 19.05
C ALA A 442 1.89 16.71 17.97
N LEU A 443 1.04 15.96 17.25
CA LEU A 443 1.46 15.07 16.16
C LEU A 443 2.08 15.81 14.99
N ALA A 444 1.86 17.11 14.84
CA ALA A 444 2.40 17.90 13.73
C ALA A 444 3.94 17.91 13.69
N GLY A 445 4.60 17.65 14.82
CA GLY A 445 6.05 17.56 14.88
C GLY A 445 6.61 16.39 14.07
N ALA A 446 6.02 15.21 14.22
CA ALA A 446 6.44 13.98 13.54
C ALA A 446 5.65 13.75 12.22
N PHE A 447 4.34 14.05 12.22
CA PHE A 447 3.40 13.67 11.17
C PHE A 447 2.80 14.89 10.43
N GLY A 448 3.51 16.01 10.38
CA GLY A 448 3.02 17.24 9.74
C GLY A 448 2.65 17.04 8.27
N ALA A 449 3.41 16.24 7.52
CA ALA A 449 3.15 15.94 6.11
C ALA A 449 1.88 15.10 5.93
N GLU A 450 1.75 14.05 6.72
CA GLU A 450 0.60 13.13 6.75
C GLU A 450 -0.68 13.88 7.12
N LEU A 451 -0.62 14.75 8.14
CA LEU A 451 -1.71 15.63 8.54
C LEU A 451 -2.05 16.62 7.42
N GLY A 452 -1.05 17.16 6.72
CA GLY A 452 -1.25 17.96 5.52
C GLY A 452 -2.05 17.23 4.45
N ARG A 453 -1.72 15.96 4.16
CA ARG A 453 -2.45 15.10 3.21
C ARG A 453 -3.86 14.78 3.70
N TYR A 454 -4.02 14.45 4.98
CA TYR A 454 -5.31 14.13 5.60
C TYR A 454 -6.31 15.29 5.47
N PHE A 455 -5.83 16.50 5.75
CA PHE A 455 -6.65 17.71 5.80
C PHE A 455 -6.80 18.42 4.46
N ALA A 456 -5.93 18.14 3.49
CA ALA A 456 -6.05 18.55 2.10
C ALA A 456 -6.20 17.33 1.18
N PRO A 457 -7.29 16.56 1.33
CA PRO A 457 -7.50 15.34 0.55
C PRO A 457 -7.57 15.67 -0.94
N ARG A 458 -7.07 14.76 -1.76
CA ARG A 458 -7.13 14.84 -3.22
C ARG A 458 -7.80 13.58 -3.76
N PRO A 459 -8.49 13.66 -4.92
CA PRO A 459 -8.97 12.49 -5.63
C PRO A 459 -7.84 11.50 -5.94
#